data_AF-X5VI83-F1
#
_entry.id   AF-X5VI83-F1
#
_cell.length_a   1.000
_cell.length_b   1.000
_cell.length_c   1.000
_cell.angle_alpha   90.00
_cell.angle_beta   90.00
_cell.angle_gamma   90.00
#
_symmetry.space_group_name_H-M   'P 1'
#
loop_
_entity.id
_entity.type
_entity.pdbx_description
1 polymer ?
#
loop_
_entity_poly.entity_id
_entity_poly.type
_entity_poly.pdbx_seq_one_letter_code
_entity_poly.pdbx_strand_id
1 'polypeptide(L)'
;MATVRRAAVSTIRPLITPEGVDLRIKLADAGTRAAAFLLDFVIIVVAAIVITIVALLGVGGLGGEEAQPLFVVWIILIFFLRNAYFIVFEAGRRAATPGKRMLGIRVASRSGAGLSVDQVIARNLMREIEIFLPLSIILGRSEMGLADTLSTIFGLVWTLLFALFPLFNRDRMRIGDLLAGTWVVEAPKLALVEDLSQRQDTTTRAFRFTQAQLDAYGIAELHKLEEVLRRDDYFALKAVAETIGRKIGMTIEPVDSRAFLTAYYGELRAQLERKLLLGNRKADKYQR
;
A
#
# COMPACT_ATOMS: atom_id res chain seq x y z
N MET A 1 9.74 -36.43 19.34
CA MET A 1 8.66 -35.42 19.40
C MET A 1 8.95 -34.34 18.37
N ALA A 2 8.35 -34.42 17.18
CA ALA A 2 8.50 -33.41 16.15
C ALA A 2 7.61 -32.21 16.50
N THR A 3 8.24 -31.07 16.80
CA THR A 3 7.55 -29.78 16.94
C THR A 3 6.86 -29.43 15.63
N VAL A 4 5.54 -29.58 15.60
CA VAL A 4 4.67 -29.01 14.56
C VAL A 4 4.83 -27.50 14.63
N ARG A 5 5.73 -26.96 13.80
CA ARG A 5 5.84 -25.52 13.55
C ARG A 5 4.49 -25.10 12.98
N ARG A 6 3.63 -24.47 13.80
CA ARG A 6 2.36 -23.88 13.33
C ARG A 6 2.69 -23.11 12.05
N ALA A 7 2.17 -23.56 10.92
CA ALA A 7 2.27 -22.82 9.67
C ALA A 7 1.62 -21.45 9.95
N ALA A 8 2.43 -20.43 10.19
CA ALA A 8 1.95 -19.06 10.31
C ALA A 8 1.12 -18.82 9.05
N VAL A 9 -0.16 -18.49 9.22
CA VAL A 9 -1.05 -18.17 8.10
C VAL A 9 -0.37 -17.02 7.37
N SER A 10 0.26 -17.32 6.24
CA SER A 10 0.94 -16.31 5.44
C SER A 10 -0.08 -15.24 5.07
N THR A 11 0.21 -13.97 5.35
CA THR A 11 -0.63 -12.83 4.95
C THR A 11 -0.38 -12.45 3.49
N ILE A 12 0.49 -13.18 2.78
CA ILE A 12 0.78 -12.95 1.36
C ILE A 12 -0.30 -13.63 0.52
N ARG A 13 -0.87 -12.88 -0.42
CA ARG A 13 -1.86 -13.37 -1.39
C ARG A 13 -1.39 -13.07 -2.82
N PRO A 14 -1.59 -14.01 -3.76
CA PRO A 14 -1.40 -13.71 -5.17
C PRO A 14 -2.50 -12.75 -5.63
N LEU A 15 -2.11 -11.71 -6.35
CA LEU A 15 -2.99 -10.75 -7.01
C LEU A 15 -2.57 -10.69 -8.47
N ILE A 16 -3.37 -11.28 -9.34
CA ILE A 16 -3.15 -11.22 -10.77
C ILE A 16 -3.62 -9.84 -11.24
N THR A 17 -2.68 -9.06 -11.74
CA THR A 17 -2.99 -7.76 -12.35
C THR A 17 -3.65 -7.94 -13.72
N PRO A 18 -4.37 -6.94 -14.24
CA PRO A 18 -4.92 -6.98 -15.60
C PRO A 18 -3.87 -7.28 -16.68
N GLU A 19 -2.61 -6.94 -16.42
CA GLU A 19 -1.45 -7.20 -17.27
C GLU A 19 -0.93 -8.65 -17.17
N GLY A 20 -1.58 -9.51 -16.37
CA GLY A 20 -1.22 -10.92 -16.19
C GLY A 20 -0.05 -11.18 -15.26
N VAL A 21 0.47 -10.14 -14.58
CA VAL A 21 1.57 -10.27 -13.61
C VAL A 21 1.02 -10.73 -12.26
N ASP A 22 1.55 -11.83 -11.72
CA ASP A 22 1.27 -12.30 -10.36
C ASP A 22 2.03 -11.44 -9.33
N LEU A 23 1.33 -10.50 -8.72
CA LEU A 23 1.84 -9.70 -7.61
C LEU A 23 1.53 -10.41 -6.30
N ARG A 24 2.58 -10.79 -5.57
CA ARG A 24 2.45 -11.28 -4.20
C ARG A 24 2.31 -10.10 -3.24
N ILE A 25 1.07 -9.79 -2.86
CA ILE A 25 0.77 -8.69 -1.96
C ILE A 25 0.66 -9.17 -0.52
N LYS A 26 1.23 -8.42 0.42
CA LYS A 26 1.09 -8.68 1.85
C LYS A 26 -0.15 -7.93 2.37
N LEU A 27 -1.11 -8.67 2.91
CA LEU A 27 -2.26 -8.11 3.59
C LEU A 27 -1.83 -7.49 4.92
N ALA A 28 -2.44 -6.35 5.26
CA ALA A 28 -2.18 -5.68 6.53
C ALA A 28 -2.75 -6.48 7.71
N ASP A 29 -1.97 -6.54 8.79
CA ASP A 29 -2.41 -7.18 10.04
C ASP A 29 -3.61 -6.43 10.65
N ALA A 30 -4.44 -7.18 11.39
CA ALA A 30 -5.64 -6.62 12.03
C ALA A 30 -5.30 -5.49 13.03
N GLY A 31 -4.17 -5.60 13.74
CA GLY A 31 -3.68 -4.56 14.65
C GLY A 31 -3.35 -3.26 13.91
N THR A 32 -2.62 -3.33 12.80
CA THR A 32 -2.28 -2.16 11.97
C THR A 32 -3.55 -1.51 11.39
N ARG A 33 -4.54 -2.32 11.01
CA ARG A 33 -5.84 -1.83 10.55
C ARG A 33 -6.61 -1.12 11.67
N ALA A 34 -6.64 -1.69 12.87
CA ALA A 34 -7.29 -1.09 14.04
C ALA A 34 -6.61 0.22 14.44
N ALA A 35 -5.27 0.26 14.48
CA ALA A 35 -4.51 1.47 14.75
C ALA A 35 -4.75 2.55 13.68
N ALA A 36 -4.84 2.18 12.39
CA ALA A 36 -5.16 3.14 11.33
C ALA A 36 -6.55 3.74 11.54
N PHE A 37 -7.53 2.91 11.89
CA PHE A 37 -8.89 3.34 12.19
C PHE A 37 -8.94 4.27 13.41
N LEU A 38 -8.21 3.95 14.49
CA LEU A 38 -8.11 4.80 15.68
C LEU A 38 -7.48 6.17 15.35
N LEU A 39 -6.42 6.20 14.54
CA LEU A 39 -5.82 7.46 14.09
C LEU A 39 -6.81 8.29 13.28
N ASP A 40 -7.50 7.68 12.32
CA ASP A 40 -8.54 8.38 11.55
C ASP A 40 -9.71 8.85 12.44
N PHE A 41 -10.08 8.08 13.45
CA PHE A 41 -11.09 8.46 14.44
C PHE A 41 -10.67 9.70 15.21
N VAL A 42 -9.42 9.74 15.72
CA VAL A 42 -8.87 10.93 16.39
C VAL A 42 -8.87 12.14 15.46
N ILE A 43 -8.45 11.98 14.21
CA ILE A 43 -8.46 13.07 13.21
C ILE A 43 -9.88 13.61 13.00
N ILE A 44 -10.88 12.73 12.85
CA ILE A 44 -12.28 13.13 12.68
C ILE A 44 -12.81 13.84 13.92
N VAL A 45 -12.52 13.33 15.13
CA VAL A 45 -12.96 13.95 16.39
C VAL A 45 -12.34 15.34 16.56
N VAL A 46 -11.04 15.48 16.33
CA VAL A 46 -10.36 16.79 16.40
C VAL A 46 -10.93 17.76 15.36
N ALA A 47 -11.14 17.31 14.12
CA ALA A 47 -11.75 18.15 13.09
C ALA A 47 -13.19 18.56 13.45
N ALA A 48 -13.99 17.65 14.02
CA ALA A 48 -15.35 17.93 14.48
C ALA A 48 -15.37 18.95 15.63
N ILE A 49 -14.45 18.83 16.60
CA ILE A 49 -14.28 19.80 17.68
C ILE A 49 -13.93 21.18 17.12
N VAL A 50 -12.96 21.26 16.20
CA VAL A 50 -12.55 22.53 15.58
C VAL A 50 -13.72 23.17 14.82
N ILE A 51 -14.45 22.41 14.00
CA ILE A 51 -15.64 22.90 13.28
C ILE A 51 -16.69 23.42 14.27
N THR A 52 -16.90 22.71 15.38
CA THR A 52 -17.88 23.09 16.40
C THR A 52 -17.45 24.37 17.13
N ILE A 53 -16.17 24.52 17.49
CA ILE A 53 -15.64 25.75 18.11
C ILE A 53 -15.81 26.93 17.17
N VAL A 54 -15.46 26.78 15.88
CA VAL A 54 -15.62 27.84 14.88
C VAL A 54 -17.09 28.24 14.73
N ALA A 55 -18.01 27.27 14.70
CA ALA A 55 -19.43 27.55 14.65
C ALA A 55 -19.92 28.30 15.91
N LEU A 56 -19.50 27.89 17.11
CA LEU A 56 -19.87 28.56 18.37
C LEU A 56 -19.33 30.00 18.45
N LEU A 57 -18.09 30.23 18.02
CA LEU A 57 -17.52 31.59 17.95
C LEU A 57 -18.25 32.47 16.95
N GLY A 58 -18.68 31.89 15.82
CA GLY A 58 -19.52 32.57 14.83
C GLY A 58 -20.88 32.98 15.40
N VAL A 59 -21.53 32.10 16.19
CA VAL A 59 -22.78 32.43 16.90
C VAL A 59 -22.55 33.53 17.93
N GLY A 60 -21.44 33.52 18.67
CA GLY A 60 -21.15 34.55 19.68
C GLY A 60 -20.88 35.95 19.11
N GLY A 61 -20.49 36.03 17.83
CA GLY A 61 -20.24 37.30 17.13
C GLY A 61 -21.44 37.84 16.34
N LEU A 62 -22.46 37.01 16.11
CA LEU A 62 -23.68 37.35 15.37
C LEU A 62 -24.88 37.37 16.34
N GLY A 63 -25.87 38.24 16.13
CA GLY A 63 -27.07 38.26 16.97
C GLY A 63 -27.80 36.90 16.94
N GLY A 64 -28.54 36.56 18.00
CA GLY A 64 -29.16 35.23 18.16
C GLY A 64 -30.09 34.77 17.03
N GLU A 65 -30.67 35.70 16.24
CA GLU A 65 -31.49 35.36 15.07
C GLU A 65 -30.68 34.84 13.88
N GLU A 66 -29.40 35.20 13.76
CA GLU A 66 -28.49 34.72 12.70
C GLU A 66 -27.84 33.36 13.02
N ALA A 67 -28.15 32.77 14.18
CA ALA A 67 -27.60 31.47 14.58
C ALA A 67 -28.20 30.28 13.82
N GLN A 68 -29.42 30.42 13.29
CA GLN A 68 -30.13 29.29 12.63
C GLN A 68 -29.44 28.80 11.34
N PRO A 69 -29.04 29.67 10.39
CA PRO A 69 -28.30 29.22 9.20
C PRO A 69 -26.95 28.58 9.55
N LEU A 70 -26.27 29.12 10.57
CA LEU A 70 -24.97 28.61 11.01
C LEU A 70 -25.08 27.20 11.60
N PHE A 71 -26.17 26.91 12.31
CA PHE A 71 -26.46 25.56 12.81
C PHE A 71 -26.70 24.56 11.67
N VAL A 72 -27.43 24.95 10.61
CA VAL A 72 -27.65 24.10 9.43
C VAL A 72 -26.32 23.80 8.73
N VAL A 73 -25.47 24.82 8.54
CA VAL A 73 -24.13 24.65 7.97
C VAL A 73 -23.29 23.71 8.84
N TRP A 74 -23.31 23.88 10.15
CA TRP A 74 -22.59 23.00 11.09
C TRP A 74 -23.03 21.54 10.97
N ILE A 75 -24.34 21.25 10.94
CA ILE A 75 -24.87 19.89 10.73
C ILE A 75 -24.35 19.30 9.42
N ILE A 76 -24.42 20.07 8.33
CA ILE A 76 -23.97 19.63 7.00
C ILE A 76 -22.47 19.30 7.04
N LEU A 77 -21.64 20.17 7.63
CA LEU A 77 -20.20 19.96 7.74
C LEU A 77 -19.86 18.71 8.57
N ILE A 78 -20.52 18.51 9.71
CA ILE A 78 -20.31 17.31 10.54
C ILE A 78 -20.77 16.05 9.81
N PHE A 79 -21.90 16.10 9.10
CA PHE A 79 -22.38 15.00 8.28
C PHE A 79 -21.37 14.61 7.20
N PHE A 80 -20.85 15.57 6.44
CA PHE A 80 -19.85 15.33 5.41
C PHE A 80 -18.53 14.86 6.00
N LEU A 81 -18.06 15.45 7.10
CA LEU A 81 -16.85 15.01 7.77
C LEU A 81 -16.94 13.54 8.19
N ARG A 82 -18.08 13.13 8.74
CA ARG A 82 -18.28 11.75 9.19
C ARG A 82 -18.42 10.75 8.05
N ASN A 83 -19.21 11.09 7.02
CA ASN A 83 -19.56 10.15 5.95
C ASN A 83 -18.60 10.19 4.76
N ALA A 84 -18.22 11.40 4.32
CA ALA A 84 -17.43 11.58 3.11
C ALA A 84 -15.92 11.46 3.34
N TYR A 85 -15.40 11.69 4.56
CA TYR A 85 -13.94 11.64 4.84
C TYR A 85 -13.30 10.36 4.28
N PHE A 86 -13.80 9.19 4.65
CA PHE A 86 -13.21 7.94 4.20
C PHE A 86 -13.40 7.71 2.69
N ILE A 87 -14.56 8.06 2.15
CA ILE A 87 -14.86 7.89 0.73
C ILE A 87 -13.89 8.75 -0.10
N VAL A 88 -13.75 10.03 0.23
CA VAL A 88 -12.90 10.98 -0.51
C VAL A 88 -11.44 10.54 -0.48
N PHE A 89 -10.91 10.16 0.68
CA PHE A 89 -9.50 9.78 0.76
C PHE A 89 -9.18 8.40 0.17
N GLU A 90 -10.13 7.46 0.22
CA GLU A 90 -9.97 6.12 -0.35
C GLU A 90 -10.28 6.05 -1.85
N ALA A 91 -11.19 6.89 -2.37
CA ALA A 91 -11.41 7.02 -3.81
C ALA A 91 -10.29 7.81 -4.51
N GLY A 92 -9.52 8.59 -3.75
CA GLY A 92 -8.38 9.33 -4.29
C GLY A 92 -7.22 8.43 -4.75
N ARG A 93 -6.28 9.02 -5.49
CA ARG A 93 -5.13 8.33 -6.12
C ARG A 93 -4.26 7.48 -5.18
N ARG A 94 -4.27 7.78 -3.88
CA ARG A 94 -3.47 7.06 -2.88
C ARG A 94 -4.22 5.85 -2.29
N ALA A 95 -5.52 5.72 -2.55
CA ALA A 95 -6.39 4.66 -2.04
C ALA A 95 -6.26 4.41 -0.53
N ALA A 96 -6.05 5.48 0.25
CA ALA A 96 -5.73 5.39 1.67
C ALA A 96 -6.13 6.67 2.38
N THR A 97 -6.71 6.53 3.57
CA THR A 97 -6.95 7.61 4.52
C THR A 97 -5.67 8.11 5.18
N PRO A 98 -5.64 9.33 5.73
CA PRO A 98 -4.51 9.85 6.51
C PRO A 98 -3.95 8.86 7.53
N GLY A 99 -4.77 8.26 8.40
CA GLY A 99 -4.32 7.28 9.39
C GLY A 99 -3.70 6.04 8.75
N LYS A 100 -4.30 5.53 7.67
CA LYS A 100 -3.74 4.41 6.87
C LYS A 100 -2.40 4.77 6.23
N ARG A 101 -2.25 5.99 5.71
CA ARG A 101 -0.99 6.48 5.13
C ARG A 101 0.12 6.56 6.17
N MET A 102 -0.20 7.02 7.39
CA MET A 102 0.77 7.11 8.49
C MET A 102 1.32 5.73 8.84
N LEU A 103 0.48 4.69 8.80
CA LEU A 103 0.86 3.30 9.07
C LEU A 103 1.34 2.52 7.84
N GLY A 104 1.44 3.16 6.67
CA GLY A 104 1.96 2.50 5.46
C GLY A 104 1.05 1.40 4.92
N ILE A 105 -0.26 1.57 5.02
CA ILE A 105 -1.24 0.65 4.45
C ILE A 105 -2.16 1.37 3.46
N ARG A 106 -2.64 0.65 2.46
CA ARG A 106 -3.58 1.17 1.46
C ARG A 106 -4.62 0.14 1.07
N VAL A 107 -5.65 0.59 0.38
CA VAL A 107 -6.72 -0.24 -0.13
C VAL A 107 -6.42 -0.60 -1.58
N ALA A 108 -6.64 -1.86 -1.93
CA ALA A 108 -6.55 -2.35 -3.29
C ALA A 108 -7.82 -3.14 -3.65
N SER A 109 -8.18 -3.16 -4.94
CA SER A 109 -9.20 -4.10 -5.44
C SER A 109 -8.66 -5.52 -5.41
N ARG A 110 -9.51 -6.49 -5.09
CA ARG A 110 -9.17 -7.91 -5.17
C ARG A 110 -9.06 -8.43 -6.60
N SER A 111 -9.65 -7.73 -7.57
CA SER A 111 -9.59 -8.11 -8.99
C SER A 111 -8.26 -7.73 -9.67
N GLY A 112 -7.33 -7.08 -8.95
CA GLY A 112 -6.07 -6.60 -9.51
C GLY A 112 -6.18 -5.29 -10.28
N ALA A 113 -7.40 -4.90 -10.70
CA ALA A 113 -7.68 -3.63 -11.33
C ALA A 113 -7.59 -2.44 -10.34
N GLY A 114 -7.70 -1.22 -10.87
CA GLY A 114 -7.83 -0.01 -10.05
C GLY A 114 -9.03 -0.12 -9.09
N LEU A 115 -8.89 0.51 -7.91
CA LEU A 115 -9.98 0.56 -6.92
C LEU A 115 -11.13 1.42 -7.47
N SER A 116 -12.33 0.85 -7.59
CA SER A 116 -13.48 1.61 -8.08
C SER A 116 -14.14 2.41 -6.97
N VAL A 117 -14.83 3.49 -7.35
CA VAL A 117 -15.57 4.34 -6.41
C VAL A 117 -16.70 3.55 -5.73
N ASP A 118 -17.40 2.69 -6.47
CA ASP A 118 -18.48 1.86 -5.91
C ASP A 118 -17.99 0.91 -4.83
N GLN A 119 -16.80 0.31 -5.02
CA GLN A 119 -16.16 -0.52 -4.00
C GLN A 119 -15.84 0.29 -2.73
N VAL A 120 -15.38 1.53 -2.90
CA VAL A 120 -15.08 2.43 -1.78
C VAL A 120 -16.37 2.81 -1.04
N ILE A 121 -17.43 3.15 -1.77
CA ILE A 121 -18.73 3.53 -1.19
C ILE A 121 -19.34 2.34 -0.45
N ALA A 122 -19.49 1.19 -1.11
CA ALA A 122 -20.10 0.00 -0.55
C ALA A 122 -19.45 -0.38 0.78
N ARG A 123 -18.11 -0.40 0.81
CA ARG A 123 -17.37 -0.73 2.02
C ARG A 123 -17.53 0.32 3.13
N ASN A 124 -17.56 1.61 2.80
CA ASN A 124 -17.72 2.66 3.80
C ASN A 124 -19.14 2.73 4.35
N LEU A 125 -20.15 2.45 3.52
CA LEU A 125 -21.54 2.32 3.95
C LEU A 125 -21.73 1.10 4.84
N MET A 126 -21.11 -0.04 4.52
CA MET A 126 -21.15 -1.20 5.42
C MET A 126 -20.53 -0.88 6.78
N ARG A 127 -19.44 -0.12 6.84
CA ARG A 127 -18.89 0.31 8.15
C ARG A 127 -19.91 1.08 9.00
N GLU A 128 -20.70 1.92 8.36
CA GLU A 128 -21.74 2.70 9.03
C GLU A 128 -22.72 1.77 9.77
N ILE A 129 -23.13 0.69 9.11
CA ILE A 129 -24.02 -0.32 9.67
C ILE A 129 -23.31 -1.20 10.71
N GLU A 130 -22.05 -1.56 10.46
CA GLU A 130 -21.27 -2.47 11.31
C GLU A 130 -20.91 -1.85 12.67
N ILE A 131 -20.52 -0.58 12.70
CA ILE A 131 -19.93 0.07 13.88
C ILE A 131 -20.81 1.20 14.40
N PHE A 132 -21.26 2.10 13.52
CA PHE A 132 -21.90 3.32 13.97
C PHE A 132 -23.37 3.12 14.37
N LEU A 133 -24.12 2.32 13.62
CA LEU A 133 -25.51 2.01 13.92
C LEU A 133 -25.70 1.41 15.32
N PRO A 134 -25.02 0.31 15.72
CA PRO A 134 -25.19 -0.25 17.06
C PRO A 134 -24.74 0.74 18.15
N LEU A 135 -23.66 1.49 17.93
CA LEU A 135 -23.22 2.52 18.88
C LEU A 135 -24.24 3.66 19.02
N SER A 136 -24.84 4.13 17.92
CA SER A 136 -25.86 5.18 17.96
C SER A 136 -27.14 4.74 18.68
N ILE A 137 -27.52 3.46 18.56
CA ILE A 137 -28.66 2.90 19.28
C ILE A 137 -28.35 2.88 20.78
N ILE A 138 -27.16 2.43 21.18
CA ILE A 138 -26.75 2.41 22.60
C ILE A 138 -26.77 3.83 23.17
N LEU A 139 -26.05 4.77 22.52
CA LEU A 139 -25.96 6.16 22.96
C LEU A 139 -27.35 6.81 23.00
N GLY A 140 -28.10 6.75 21.91
CA GLY A 140 -29.43 7.39 21.83
C GLY A 140 -30.41 6.86 22.88
N ARG A 141 -30.39 5.55 23.16
CA ARG A 141 -31.24 4.98 24.22
C ARG A 141 -30.78 5.34 25.63
N SER A 142 -29.46 5.45 25.84
CA SER A 142 -28.91 5.87 27.13
C SER A 142 -29.26 7.32 27.46
N GLU A 143 -29.17 8.24 26.49
CA GLU A 143 -29.54 9.65 26.66
C GLU A 143 -31.04 9.83 26.94
N MET A 144 -31.89 8.99 26.34
CA MET A 144 -33.33 9.01 26.58
C MET A 144 -33.74 8.33 27.89
N GLY A 145 -32.81 7.74 28.65
CA GLY A 145 -33.11 6.95 29.85
C GLY A 145 -33.90 5.66 29.57
N LEU A 146 -33.97 5.22 28.31
CA LEU A 146 -34.70 4.04 27.84
C LEU A 146 -33.78 2.82 27.63
N ALA A 147 -32.55 2.89 28.12
CA ALA A 147 -31.57 1.82 27.98
C ALA A 147 -31.93 0.65 28.92
N ASP A 148 -32.63 -0.34 28.38
CA ASP A 148 -32.78 -1.63 29.04
C ASP A 148 -31.47 -2.45 28.91
N THR A 149 -31.18 -3.25 29.93
CA THR A 149 -29.99 -4.10 30.04
C THR A 149 -29.86 -5.00 28.81
N LEU A 150 -30.97 -5.58 28.35
CA LEU A 150 -30.99 -6.45 27.17
C LEU A 150 -30.60 -5.71 25.90
N SER A 151 -31.13 -4.49 25.69
CA SER A 151 -30.81 -3.69 24.50
C SER A 151 -29.36 -3.23 24.46
N THR A 152 -28.79 -2.92 25.63
CA THR A 152 -27.38 -2.54 25.79
C THR A 152 -26.47 -3.73 25.51
N ILE A 153 -26.77 -4.90 26.09
CA ILE A 153 -26.03 -6.14 25.82
C ILE A 153 -26.08 -6.48 24.33
N PHE A 154 -27.25 -6.40 23.71
CA PHE A 154 -27.40 -6.70 22.28
C PHE A 154 -26.56 -5.77 21.40
N GLY A 155 -26.60 -4.45 21.66
CA GLY A 155 -25.77 -3.49 20.94
C GLY A 155 -24.26 -3.70 21.14
N LEU A 156 -23.84 -4.06 22.36
CA LEU A 156 -22.44 -4.36 22.67
C LEU A 156 -21.97 -5.63 21.99
N VAL A 157 -22.78 -6.70 22.03
CA VAL A 157 -22.50 -7.96 21.34
C VAL A 157 -22.41 -7.74 19.83
N TRP A 158 -23.34 -6.97 19.25
CA TRP A 158 -23.30 -6.58 17.85
C TRP A 158 -21.99 -5.86 17.53
N THR A 159 -21.67 -4.79 18.26
CA THR A 159 -20.46 -4.00 18.03
C THR A 159 -19.20 -4.86 18.14
N LEU A 160 -19.12 -5.71 19.17
CA LEU A 160 -17.98 -6.58 19.42
C LEU A 160 -17.83 -7.64 18.31
N LEU A 161 -18.94 -8.23 17.86
CA LEU A 161 -18.95 -9.23 16.80
C LEU A 161 -18.33 -8.67 15.52
N PHE A 162 -18.77 -7.49 15.08
CA PHE A 162 -18.24 -6.85 13.87
C PHE A 162 -16.81 -6.31 14.06
N ALA A 163 -16.50 -5.75 15.23
CA ALA A 163 -15.16 -5.24 15.53
C ALA A 163 -14.10 -6.36 15.58
N LEU A 164 -14.45 -7.53 16.12
CA LEU A 164 -13.56 -8.67 16.22
C LEU A 164 -13.59 -9.58 14.97
N PHE A 165 -14.58 -9.45 14.08
CA PHE A 165 -14.69 -10.27 12.87
C PHE A 165 -13.38 -10.39 12.06
N PRO A 166 -12.59 -9.31 11.82
CA PRO A 166 -11.31 -9.41 11.14
C PRO A 166 -10.27 -10.29 11.87
N LEU A 167 -10.38 -10.50 13.18
CA LEU A 167 -9.46 -11.34 13.96
C LEU A 167 -9.73 -12.84 13.81
N PHE A 168 -10.89 -13.23 13.31
CA PHE A 168 -11.23 -14.63 13.08
C PHE A 168 -11.09 -15.04 11.61
N ASN A 169 -11.02 -14.06 10.70
CA ASN A 169 -10.87 -14.32 9.27
C ASN A 169 -9.39 -14.51 8.86
N ARG A 170 -9.13 -15.50 8.00
CA ARG A 170 -7.80 -15.80 7.43
C ARG A 170 -7.19 -14.62 6.66
N ASP A 171 -8.04 -13.82 6.01
CA ASP A 171 -7.63 -12.67 5.21
C ASP A 171 -7.73 -11.35 5.98
N ARG A 172 -8.07 -11.40 7.28
CA ARG A 172 -8.20 -10.22 8.16
C ARG A 172 -9.14 -9.14 7.60
N MET A 173 -10.14 -9.54 6.81
CA MET A 173 -11.10 -8.65 6.16
C MET A 173 -12.29 -8.37 7.08
N ARG A 174 -12.82 -7.15 7.04
CA ARG A 174 -14.16 -6.86 7.58
C ARG A 174 -15.24 -7.23 6.57
N ILE A 175 -16.50 -7.26 7.00
CA ILE A 175 -17.63 -7.64 6.15
C ILE A 175 -17.77 -6.68 4.95
N GLY A 176 -17.62 -5.37 5.17
CA GLY A 176 -17.60 -4.39 4.08
C GLY A 176 -16.48 -4.61 3.06
N ASP A 177 -15.32 -5.15 3.47
CA ASP A 177 -14.24 -5.48 2.52
C ASP A 177 -14.61 -6.70 1.67
N LEU A 178 -15.29 -7.69 2.28
CA LEU A 178 -15.75 -8.91 1.61
C LEU A 178 -16.81 -8.57 0.56
N LEU A 179 -17.79 -7.74 0.92
CA LEU A 179 -18.87 -7.31 0.04
C LEU A 179 -18.36 -6.43 -1.11
N ALA A 180 -17.45 -5.51 -0.83
CA ALA A 180 -16.87 -4.66 -1.86
C ALA A 180 -15.76 -5.35 -2.69
N GLY A 181 -15.32 -6.56 -2.29
CA GLY A 181 -14.21 -7.24 -2.95
C GLY A 181 -12.90 -6.44 -2.87
N THR A 182 -12.58 -5.87 -1.70
CA THR A 182 -11.38 -5.05 -1.50
C THR A 182 -10.44 -5.66 -0.47
N TRP A 183 -9.16 -5.38 -0.60
CA TRP A 183 -8.14 -5.74 0.38
C TRP A 183 -7.45 -4.51 0.95
N VAL A 184 -6.96 -4.65 2.17
CA VAL A 184 -6.05 -3.68 2.78
C VAL A 184 -4.66 -4.30 2.77
N VAL A 185 -3.77 -3.69 2.01
CA VAL A 185 -2.42 -4.19 1.74
C VAL A 185 -1.39 -3.27 2.37
N GLU A 186 -0.26 -3.84 2.75
CA GLU A 186 0.91 -3.06 3.14
C GLU A 186 1.49 -2.34 1.90
N ALA A 187 1.73 -1.06 2.06
CA ALA A 187 2.40 -0.19 1.10
C ALA A 187 3.60 0.44 1.81
N PRO A 188 4.74 -0.28 1.89
CA PRO A 188 5.92 0.22 2.57
C PRO A 188 6.33 1.59 2.01
N LYS A 189 6.65 2.52 2.91
CA LYS A 189 7.00 3.91 2.56
C LYS A 189 8.24 3.92 1.66
N LEU A 190 8.31 4.91 0.77
CA LEU A 190 9.34 5.14 -0.25
C LEU A 190 10.81 5.05 0.21
N ALA A 191 11.10 4.98 1.50
CA ALA A 191 12.45 4.71 2.03
C ALA A 191 13.08 3.44 1.43
N LEU A 192 12.29 2.45 1.03
CA LEU A 192 12.81 1.26 0.34
C LEU A 192 13.28 1.57 -1.09
N VAL A 193 12.63 2.50 -1.79
CA VAL A 193 13.01 2.90 -3.16
C VAL A 193 14.28 3.75 -3.11
N GLU A 194 14.41 4.60 -2.10
CA GLU A 194 15.59 5.43 -1.89
C GLU A 194 16.81 4.61 -1.45
N ASP A 195 16.63 3.56 -0.60
CA ASP A 195 17.70 2.62 -0.26
C ASP A 195 18.09 1.73 -1.46
N LEU A 196 17.13 1.33 -2.31
CA LEU A 196 17.41 0.62 -3.55
C LEU A 196 18.16 1.50 -4.56
N SER A 197 17.79 2.77 -4.69
CA SER A 197 18.50 3.72 -5.56
C SER A 197 19.85 4.13 -4.98
N GLN A 198 20.00 4.27 -3.66
CA GLN A 198 21.26 4.62 -3.00
C GLN A 198 22.25 3.43 -2.98
N ARG A 199 21.77 2.19 -2.81
CA ARG A 199 22.59 0.99 -3.04
C ARG A 199 22.98 0.84 -4.51
N GLN A 200 22.09 1.16 -5.44
CA GLN A 200 22.46 1.27 -6.84
C GLN A 200 23.51 2.36 -7.05
N ASP A 201 23.37 3.56 -6.49
CA ASP A 201 24.29 4.68 -6.73
C ASP A 201 25.70 4.47 -6.18
N THR A 202 25.84 3.82 -5.02
CA THR A 202 27.17 3.51 -4.45
C THR A 202 27.90 2.44 -5.27
N THR A 203 27.19 1.43 -5.76
CA THR A 203 27.78 0.38 -6.61
C THR A 203 27.98 0.81 -8.06
N THR A 204 27.09 1.65 -8.60
CA THR A 204 27.16 2.22 -9.97
C THR A 204 28.22 3.33 -10.07
N ARG A 205 28.56 4.02 -8.97
CA ARG A 205 29.71 4.95 -8.95
C ARG A 205 31.07 4.25 -8.98
N ALA A 206 31.17 3.03 -8.45
CA ALA A 206 32.42 2.28 -8.40
C ALA A 206 32.83 1.70 -9.77
N PHE A 207 31.86 1.35 -10.60
CA PHE A 207 32.09 0.73 -11.91
C PHE A 207 31.48 1.58 -13.02
N ARG A 208 32.34 2.21 -13.84
CA ARG A 208 31.94 2.93 -15.06
C ARG A 208 32.37 2.15 -16.29
N PHE A 209 31.44 1.92 -17.21
CA PHE A 209 31.72 1.19 -18.44
C PHE A 209 31.80 2.14 -19.65
N THR A 210 32.76 1.89 -20.53
CA THR A 210 32.85 2.60 -21.80
C THR A 210 31.86 2.03 -22.82
N GLN A 211 31.46 2.84 -23.80
CA GLN A 211 30.53 2.42 -24.86
C GLN A 211 31.02 1.15 -25.60
N ALA A 212 32.33 1.01 -25.81
CA ALA A 212 32.94 -0.16 -26.46
C ALA A 212 32.85 -1.44 -25.62
N GLN A 213 32.87 -1.30 -24.28
CA GLN A 213 32.74 -2.44 -23.36
C GLN A 213 31.30 -2.95 -23.30
N LEU A 214 30.31 -2.05 -23.33
CA LEU A 214 28.89 -2.42 -23.35
C LEU A 214 28.48 -3.05 -24.70
N ASP A 215 29.09 -2.61 -25.81
CA ASP A 215 28.85 -3.16 -27.15
C ASP A 215 29.32 -4.62 -27.33
N ALA A 216 30.05 -5.17 -26.37
CA ALA A 216 30.50 -6.56 -26.39
C ALA A 216 29.37 -7.58 -26.18
N TYR A 217 28.17 -7.15 -25.74
CA TYR A 217 27.04 -7.99 -25.39
C TYR A 217 25.71 -7.43 -25.90
N GLY A 218 24.77 -8.30 -26.27
CA GLY A 218 23.48 -7.95 -26.84
C GLY A 218 22.29 -8.21 -25.92
N ILE A 219 21.08 -8.16 -26.51
CA ILE A 219 19.81 -8.34 -25.80
C ILE A 219 19.69 -9.76 -25.21
N ALA A 220 20.19 -10.79 -25.91
CA ALA A 220 20.15 -12.16 -25.43
C ALA A 220 20.96 -12.36 -24.14
N GLU A 221 22.11 -11.70 -24.03
CA GLU A 221 22.95 -11.76 -22.83
C GLU A 221 22.40 -10.92 -21.68
N LEU A 222 21.66 -9.84 -21.97
CA LEU A 222 20.94 -9.08 -20.95
C LEU A 222 19.95 -9.97 -20.20
N HIS A 223 19.16 -10.78 -20.91
CA HIS A 223 18.21 -11.71 -20.29
C HIS A 223 18.88 -12.82 -19.48
N LYS A 224 20.00 -13.37 -19.98
CA LYS A 224 20.78 -14.37 -19.23
C LYS A 224 21.37 -13.78 -17.95
N LEU A 225 21.89 -12.55 -18.04
CA LEU A 225 22.43 -11.84 -16.88
C LEU A 225 21.35 -11.55 -15.83
N GLU A 226 20.16 -11.15 -16.28
CA GLU A 226 18.99 -10.96 -15.41
C GLU A 226 18.60 -12.24 -14.67
N GLU A 227 18.59 -13.39 -15.36
CA GLU A 227 18.28 -14.68 -14.75
C GLU A 227 19.29 -15.04 -13.65
N VAL A 228 20.58 -14.80 -13.90
CA VAL A 228 21.66 -15.06 -12.93
C VAL A 228 21.55 -14.13 -11.72
N LEU A 229 21.30 -12.84 -11.93
CA LEU A 229 21.08 -11.86 -10.85
C LEU A 229 19.85 -12.21 -10.00
N ARG A 230 18.78 -12.75 -10.61
CA ARG A 230 17.56 -13.14 -9.89
C ARG A 230 17.72 -14.41 -9.05
N ARG A 231 18.57 -15.35 -9.50
CA ARG A 231 18.87 -16.59 -8.74
C ARG A 231 19.75 -16.35 -7.51
N ASP A 232 20.50 -15.24 -7.49
CA ASP A 232 21.37 -14.81 -6.38
C ASP A 232 22.36 -15.88 -5.89
N ASP A 233 22.78 -16.77 -6.79
CA ASP A 233 23.75 -17.84 -6.51
C ASP A 233 25.18 -17.28 -6.59
N TYR A 234 25.88 -17.33 -5.45
CA TYR A 234 27.25 -16.80 -5.30
C TYR A 234 28.23 -17.37 -6.34
N PHE A 235 28.19 -18.68 -6.61
CA PHE A 235 29.12 -19.30 -7.55
C PHE A 235 28.83 -18.90 -8.99
N ALA A 236 27.54 -18.81 -9.35
CA ALA A 236 27.12 -18.35 -10.66
C ALA A 236 27.47 -16.87 -10.89
N LEU A 237 27.24 -16.02 -9.89
CA LEU A 237 27.59 -14.59 -9.95
C LEU A 237 29.10 -14.39 -10.14
N LYS A 238 29.92 -15.09 -9.37
CA LYS A 238 31.38 -15.02 -9.49
C LYS A 238 31.86 -15.45 -10.88
N ALA A 239 31.39 -16.60 -11.38
CA ALA A 239 31.80 -17.12 -12.68
C ALA A 239 31.41 -16.17 -13.83
N VAL A 240 30.22 -15.58 -13.77
CA VAL A 240 29.74 -14.62 -14.78
C VAL A 240 30.50 -13.30 -14.68
N ALA A 241 30.75 -12.78 -13.48
CA ALA A 241 31.56 -11.58 -13.27
C ALA A 241 32.97 -11.75 -13.84
N GLU A 242 33.67 -12.86 -13.53
CA GLU A 242 35.00 -13.14 -14.07
C GLU A 242 35.01 -13.30 -15.61
N THR A 243 33.93 -13.82 -16.19
CA THR A 243 33.81 -14.00 -17.64
C THR A 243 33.61 -12.66 -18.34
N ILE A 244 32.70 -11.83 -17.83
CA ILE A 244 32.44 -10.49 -18.38
C ILE A 244 33.66 -9.60 -18.16
N GLY A 245 34.23 -9.59 -16.95
CA GLY A 245 35.43 -8.84 -16.58
C GLY A 245 36.61 -9.11 -17.53
N ARG A 246 36.94 -10.39 -17.75
CA ARG A 246 38.01 -10.77 -18.71
C ARG A 246 37.74 -10.26 -20.13
N LYS A 247 36.48 -10.29 -20.58
CA LYS A 247 36.12 -9.86 -21.94
C LYS A 247 36.20 -8.35 -22.12
N ILE A 248 35.88 -7.57 -21.08
CA ILE A 248 35.91 -6.10 -21.12
C ILE A 248 37.24 -5.51 -20.59
N GLY A 249 38.18 -6.37 -20.17
CA GLY A 249 39.50 -5.97 -19.68
C GLY A 249 39.53 -5.46 -18.24
N MET A 250 38.58 -5.85 -17.39
CA MET A 250 38.53 -5.49 -15.97
C MET A 250 38.77 -6.69 -15.06
N THR A 251 39.62 -6.52 -14.05
CA THR A 251 39.79 -7.49 -12.96
C THR A 251 38.81 -7.16 -11.84
N ILE A 252 38.02 -8.14 -11.41
CA ILE A 252 36.93 -7.96 -10.43
C ILE A 252 37.25 -8.81 -9.22
N GLU A 253 37.22 -8.22 -8.03
CA GLU A 253 37.36 -8.99 -6.80
C GLU A 253 36.12 -9.86 -6.55
N PRO A 254 36.26 -11.07 -5.98
CA PRO A 254 35.13 -11.96 -5.72
C PRO A 254 34.04 -11.34 -4.83
N VAL A 255 34.41 -10.40 -3.95
CA VAL A 255 33.50 -9.70 -3.05
C VAL A 255 32.57 -8.75 -3.81
N ASP A 256 33.03 -8.19 -4.93
CA ASP A 256 32.31 -7.17 -5.69
C ASP A 256 31.53 -7.72 -6.89
N SER A 257 31.51 -9.04 -7.08
CA SER A 257 30.91 -9.70 -8.26
C SER A 257 29.46 -9.28 -8.49
N ARG A 258 28.66 -9.21 -7.42
CA ARG A 258 27.24 -8.81 -7.51
C ARG A 258 27.09 -7.32 -7.83
N ALA A 259 27.90 -6.48 -7.20
CA ALA A 259 27.90 -5.03 -7.40
C ALA A 259 28.26 -4.68 -8.85
N PHE A 260 29.32 -5.30 -9.36
CA PHE A 260 29.77 -5.19 -10.75
C PHE A 260 28.68 -5.60 -11.75
N LEU A 261 28.09 -6.79 -11.58
CA LEU A 261 27.08 -7.30 -12.51
C LEU A 261 25.80 -6.45 -12.50
N THR A 262 25.42 -5.90 -11.35
CA THR A 262 24.26 -5.01 -11.21
C THR A 262 24.50 -3.68 -11.95
N ALA A 263 25.68 -3.09 -11.78
CA ALA A 263 26.07 -1.86 -12.48
C ALA A 263 26.14 -2.10 -14.01
N TYR A 264 26.76 -3.20 -14.44
CA TYR A 264 26.88 -3.58 -15.84
C TYR A 264 25.52 -3.81 -16.51
N TYR A 265 24.60 -4.52 -15.83
CA TYR A 265 23.23 -4.73 -16.31
C TYR A 265 22.47 -3.41 -16.50
N GLY A 266 22.58 -2.49 -15.53
CA GLY A 266 21.91 -1.19 -15.59
C GLY A 266 22.35 -0.34 -16.77
N GLU A 267 23.67 -0.21 -16.97
CA GLU A 267 24.21 0.58 -18.08
C GLU A 267 23.94 -0.06 -19.46
N LEU A 268 24.07 -1.39 -19.57
CA LEU A 268 23.80 -2.13 -20.80
C LEU A 268 22.32 -1.99 -21.22
N ARG A 269 21.39 -2.12 -20.26
CA ARG A 269 19.95 -1.94 -20.52
C ARG A 269 19.65 -0.53 -21.04
N ALA A 270 20.16 0.50 -20.37
CA ALA A 270 19.95 1.89 -20.76
C ALA A 270 20.51 2.18 -22.16
N GLN A 271 21.63 1.57 -22.52
CA GLN A 271 22.23 1.71 -23.84
C GLN A 271 21.41 1.00 -24.94
N LEU A 272 20.93 -0.21 -24.68
CA LEU A 272 20.09 -0.98 -25.60
C LEU A 272 18.74 -0.28 -25.82
N GLU A 273 18.13 0.28 -24.77
CA GLU A 273 16.92 1.10 -24.88
C GLU A 273 17.15 2.34 -25.77
N ARG A 274 18.29 3.03 -25.63
CA ARG A 274 18.68 4.14 -26.53
C ARG A 274 18.87 3.69 -27.98
N LYS A 275 19.49 2.53 -28.22
CA LYS A 275 19.69 1.97 -29.57
C LYS A 275 18.39 1.51 -30.22
N LEU A 276 17.43 1.01 -29.43
CA LEU A 276 16.08 0.66 -29.91
C LEU A 276 15.30 1.89 -30.36
N LEU A 277 15.40 3.02 -29.65
CA LEU A 277 14.78 4.29 -30.06
C LEU A 277 15.36 4.84 -31.39
N LEU A 278 16.58 4.45 -31.73
CA LEU A 278 17.28 4.83 -32.97
C LEU A 278 17.12 3.80 -34.11
N GLY A 279 16.28 2.77 -33.93
CA GLY A 279 15.96 1.78 -34.97
C GLY A 279 17.03 0.70 -35.22
N ASN A 280 18.13 0.68 -34.45
CA ASN A 280 19.24 -0.26 -34.64
C ASN A 280 19.15 -1.44 -33.66
N ARG A 281 18.49 -2.53 -34.09
CA ARG A 281 18.35 -3.76 -33.29
C ARG A 281 19.55 -4.70 -33.51
N LYS A 282 20.49 -4.76 -32.57
CA LYS A 282 21.45 -5.88 -32.49
C LYS A 282 20.85 -7.00 -31.64
N ALA A 283 20.54 -8.14 -32.26
CA ALA A 283 19.87 -9.26 -31.60
C ALA A 283 20.84 -10.21 -30.85
N ASP A 284 22.12 -10.27 -31.26
CA ASP A 284 23.12 -11.20 -30.72
C ASP A 284 24.54 -10.62 -30.81
N LYS A 285 25.47 -11.11 -29.96
CA LYS A 285 26.90 -10.73 -29.94
C LYS A 285 27.66 -11.06 -31.24
N TYR A 286 27.03 -11.79 -32.16
CA TYR A 286 27.62 -12.24 -33.43
C TYR A 286 27.17 -11.41 -34.65
N GLN A 287 26.24 -10.46 -34.50
CA GLN A 287 25.85 -9.57 -35.61
C GLN A 287 26.76 -8.32 -35.64
N ARG A 288 27.64 -8.25 -36.64
CA ARG A 288 28.46 -7.07 -36.95
C ARG A 288 27.59 -5.92 -37.40
#